data_AF-A0A9D8P280-F1
#
_entry.id   AF-A0A9D8P280-F1
#
_cell.length_a   1.000
_cell.length_b   1.000
_cell.length_c   1.000
_cell.angle_alpha   90.00
_cell.angle_beta   90.00
_cell.angle_gamma   90.00
#
_symmetry.space_group_name_H-M   'P 1'
#
loop_
_entity.id
_entity.type
_entity.pdbx_description
1 polymer ?
#
loop_
_entity_poly.entity_id
_entity_poly.type
_entity_poly.pdbx_seq_one_letter_code
_entity_poly.pdbx_strand_id
1 'polypeptide(L)'
;MEWWMDKVLFYHSDAMDQNDMDLIERALLRNERLAVESLISHLTFSEKFLKQVSHYALSLIETVRMQHKFSGPIDAMLIEYALSSEEGIALMCLGEALMRIPDPQKQDLLIKEKILSSNWENRSGKSGMMLANAAAWGLLVSGKLLKDEESIFTTLRKLLKRLGAPVIRTVIKRFLRQLANQFILGETIQEALKNARAL
;
A
#
# COMPACT_ATOMS: atom_id res chain seq x y z
N MET A 1 -12.78 38.46 -20.33
CA MET A 1 -14.00 37.82 -19.78
C MET A 1 -14.77 37.32 -20.97
N GLU A 2 -14.94 36.04 -21.30
CA GLU A 2 -14.64 34.75 -20.67
C GLU A 2 -14.41 33.72 -21.80
N TRP A 3 -13.16 33.49 -22.19
CA TRP A 3 -12.77 32.48 -23.20
C TRP A 3 -13.04 31.03 -22.74
N TRP A 4 -13.43 30.85 -21.48
CA TRP A 4 -13.76 29.57 -20.88
C TRP A 4 -15.26 29.25 -20.92
N MET A 5 -16.16 30.21 -21.16
CA MET A 5 -17.61 29.92 -21.19
C MET A 5 -18.02 29.13 -22.45
N ASP A 6 -17.41 29.38 -23.60
CA ASP A 6 -17.74 28.68 -24.86
C ASP A 6 -17.27 27.21 -24.90
N LYS A 7 -16.41 26.77 -23.97
CA LYS A 7 -15.91 25.39 -23.91
C LYS A 7 -16.64 24.48 -22.92
N VAL A 8 -17.57 25.01 -22.13
CA VAL A 8 -18.35 24.20 -21.17
C VAL A 8 -19.52 23.46 -21.84
N LEU A 9 -19.89 23.84 -23.07
CA LEU A 9 -21.06 23.27 -23.78
C LEU A 9 -20.76 22.01 -24.61
N PHE A 10 -19.54 21.44 -24.54
CA PHE A 10 -19.13 20.29 -25.37
C PHE A 10 -19.06 18.95 -24.62
N TYR A 11 -19.93 18.73 -23.62
CA TYR A 11 -19.95 17.45 -22.87
C TYR A 11 -21.21 16.59 -23.01
N HIS A 12 -22.17 16.95 -23.88
CA HIS A 12 -23.40 16.16 -24.03
C HIS A 12 -23.84 16.00 -25.49
N SER A 13 -23.16 15.16 -26.28
CA SER A 13 -23.84 14.61 -27.45
C SER A 13 -23.49 13.18 -27.87
N ASP A 14 -22.42 12.56 -27.35
CA ASP A 14 -22.06 11.16 -27.70
C ASP A 14 -21.95 10.21 -26.48
N ALA A 15 -22.33 10.67 -25.28
CA ALA A 15 -22.38 9.83 -24.09
C ALA A 15 -23.78 9.20 -23.99
N MET A 16 -23.85 7.89 -23.69
CA MET A 16 -25.02 7.04 -23.39
C MET A 16 -26.41 7.70 -23.43
N ASP A 17 -27.38 7.04 -24.09
CA ASP A 17 -28.77 7.49 -24.15
C ASP A 17 -29.24 8.02 -22.78
N GLN A 18 -29.90 9.18 -22.78
CA GLN A 18 -30.32 9.92 -21.58
C GLN A 18 -31.04 9.00 -20.59
N ASN A 19 -31.76 8.01 -21.12
CA ASN A 19 -32.49 6.99 -20.37
C ASN A 19 -31.58 6.03 -19.57
N ASP A 20 -30.41 5.67 -20.10
CA ASP A 20 -29.45 4.78 -19.40
C ASP A 20 -28.74 5.51 -18.26
N MET A 21 -28.42 6.79 -18.43
CA MET A 21 -27.83 7.61 -17.38
C MET A 21 -28.82 7.88 -16.25
N ASP A 22 -30.09 8.11 -16.57
CA ASP A 22 -31.18 8.26 -15.60
C ASP A 22 -31.37 6.99 -14.74
N LEU A 23 -31.15 5.80 -15.31
CA LEU A 23 -31.21 4.53 -14.58
C LEU A 23 -30.05 4.37 -13.60
N ILE A 24 -28.83 4.78 -13.98
CA ILE A 24 -27.65 4.75 -13.12
C ILE A 24 -27.80 5.75 -11.97
N GLU A 25 -28.28 6.96 -12.24
CA GLU A 25 -28.48 8.00 -11.23
C GLU A 25 -29.50 7.54 -10.17
N ARG A 26 -30.60 6.91 -10.58
CA ARG A 26 -31.61 6.35 -9.66
C ARG A 26 -31.08 5.17 -8.83
N ALA A 27 -30.04 4.47 -9.30
CA ALA A 27 -29.41 3.38 -8.55
C ALA A 27 -28.39 3.88 -7.52
N LEU A 28 -27.79 5.06 -7.71
CA LEU A 28 -26.69 5.60 -6.90
C LEU A 28 -27.02 5.72 -5.41
N LEU A 29 -28.25 6.12 -5.07
CA LEU A 29 -28.73 6.31 -3.69
C LEU A 29 -29.92 5.42 -3.35
N ARG A 30 -30.08 4.29 -4.08
CA ARG A 30 -31.14 3.33 -3.79
C ARG A 30 -30.96 2.78 -2.36
N ASN A 31 -32.07 2.63 -1.65
CA ASN A 31 -32.07 2.01 -0.33
C ASN A 31 -31.43 0.60 -0.39
N GLU A 32 -30.45 0.34 0.48
CA GLU A 32 -29.67 -0.91 0.50
C GLU A 32 -30.56 -2.15 0.51
N ARG A 33 -31.62 -2.15 1.33
CA ARG A 33 -32.54 -3.28 1.44
C ARG A 33 -33.18 -3.60 0.09
N LEU A 34 -33.70 -2.59 -0.60
CA LEU A 34 -34.33 -2.75 -1.92
C LEU A 34 -33.32 -3.19 -2.98
N ALA A 35 -32.08 -2.70 -2.91
CA ALA A 35 -31.01 -3.12 -3.81
C ALA A 35 -30.65 -4.60 -3.59
N VAL A 36 -30.48 -5.03 -2.34
CA VAL A 36 -30.16 -6.41 -1.98
C VAL A 36 -31.30 -7.37 -2.33
N GLU A 37 -32.54 -7.04 -2.02
CA GLU A 37 -33.71 -7.85 -2.38
C GLU A 37 -33.82 -8.04 -3.91
N SER A 38 -33.58 -6.96 -4.67
CA SER A 38 -33.51 -7.03 -6.14
C SER A 38 -32.37 -7.94 -6.60
N LEU A 39 -31.15 -7.81 -6.06
CA LEU A 39 -30.01 -8.65 -6.44
C LEU A 39 -30.26 -10.13 -6.11
N ILE A 40 -30.79 -10.46 -4.93
CA ILE A 40 -31.11 -11.83 -4.54
C ILE A 40 -32.11 -12.45 -5.51
N SER A 41 -33.10 -11.68 -5.99
CA SER A 41 -34.08 -12.18 -6.95
C SER A 41 -33.48 -12.60 -8.30
N HIS A 42 -32.32 -12.04 -8.67
CA HIS A 42 -31.59 -12.40 -9.88
C HIS A 42 -30.56 -13.53 -9.68
N LEU A 43 -30.23 -13.88 -8.42
CA LEU A 43 -29.24 -14.90 -8.08
C LEU A 43 -29.88 -16.27 -7.88
N THR A 44 -30.40 -16.86 -8.95
CA THR A 44 -30.94 -18.23 -8.92
C THR A 44 -29.84 -19.26 -9.19
N PHE A 45 -29.30 -19.85 -8.12
CA PHE A 45 -28.31 -20.92 -8.21
C PHE A 45 -28.88 -22.25 -7.73
N SER A 46 -28.56 -23.35 -8.42
CA SER A 46 -28.91 -24.69 -7.94
C SER A 46 -28.02 -25.10 -6.76
N GLU A 47 -28.54 -25.94 -5.85
CA GLU A 47 -27.73 -26.48 -4.75
C GLU A 47 -26.48 -27.22 -5.24
N LYS A 48 -26.58 -27.90 -6.39
CA LYS A 48 -25.45 -28.60 -7.01
C LYS A 48 -24.35 -27.61 -7.41
N PHE A 49 -24.70 -26.48 -8.00
CA PHE A 49 -23.75 -25.43 -8.36
C PHE A 49 -23.08 -24.83 -7.13
N LEU A 50 -23.85 -24.53 -6.06
CA LEU A 50 -23.30 -23.99 -4.82
C LEU A 50 -22.29 -24.96 -4.16
N LYS A 51 -22.58 -26.26 -4.16
CA LYS A 51 -21.65 -27.28 -3.66
C LYS A 51 -20.35 -27.34 -4.48
N GLN A 52 -20.44 -27.20 -5.80
CA GLN A 52 -19.26 -27.16 -6.68
C GLN A 52 -18.40 -25.92 -6.43
N VAL A 53 -19.01 -24.74 -6.32
CA VAL A 53 -18.30 -23.48 -5.99
C VAL A 53 -17.62 -23.60 -4.63
N SER A 54 -18.31 -24.12 -3.62
CA SER A 54 -17.73 -24.31 -2.29
C SER A 54 -16.55 -25.26 -2.30
N HIS A 55 -16.62 -26.37 -3.05
CA HIS A 55 -15.52 -27.32 -3.16
C HIS A 55 -14.31 -26.71 -3.86
N TYR A 56 -14.55 -25.98 -4.95
CA TYR A 56 -13.49 -25.28 -5.67
C TYR A 56 -12.82 -24.20 -4.81
N ALA A 57 -13.61 -23.40 -4.10
CA ALA A 57 -13.09 -22.39 -3.17
C ALA A 57 -12.23 -23.02 -2.06
N LEU A 58 -12.66 -24.17 -1.50
CA LEU A 58 -11.86 -24.91 -0.51
C LEU A 58 -10.52 -25.35 -1.08
N SER A 59 -10.50 -25.94 -2.27
CA SER A 59 -9.26 -26.36 -2.94
C SER A 59 -8.30 -25.19 -3.19
N LEU A 60 -8.80 -24.02 -3.59
CA LEU A 60 -7.99 -22.81 -3.71
C LEU A 60 -7.42 -22.37 -2.37
N ILE A 61 -8.23 -22.33 -1.31
CA ILE A 61 -7.78 -21.95 0.04
C ILE A 61 -6.71 -22.91 0.56
N GLU A 62 -6.88 -24.21 0.37
CA GLU A 62 -5.90 -25.22 0.77
C GLU A 62 -4.59 -25.06 0.00
N THR A 63 -4.66 -24.84 -1.30
CA THR A 63 -3.48 -24.61 -2.16
C THR A 63 -2.71 -23.38 -1.70
N VAL A 64 -3.41 -22.26 -1.49
CA VAL A 64 -2.81 -21.02 -0.98
C VAL A 64 -2.18 -21.25 0.38
N ARG A 65 -2.86 -21.91 1.32
CA ARG A 65 -2.31 -22.18 2.67
C ARG A 65 -1.09 -23.10 2.66
N MET A 66 -1.04 -24.08 1.76
CA MET A 66 0.14 -24.94 1.61
C MET A 66 1.34 -24.18 1.04
N GLN A 67 1.11 -23.27 0.08
CA GLN A 67 2.15 -22.44 -0.53
C GLN A 67 2.61 -21.29 0.39
N HIS A 68 1.71 -20.73 1.21
CA HIS A 68 1.99 -19.66 2.17
C HIS A 68 2.88 -20.04 3.35
N LYS A 69 3.36 -21.29 3.44
CA LYS A 69 4.44 -21.64 4.38
C LYS A 69 5.75 -20.88 4.09
N PHE A 70 5.87 -20.26 2.92
CA PHE A 70 6.81 -19.18 2.67
C PHE A 70 6.10 -17.84 2.91
N SER A 71 6.31 -17.30 4.11
CA SER A 71 6.32 -15.88 4.41
C SER A 71 6.69 -15.07 3.17
N GLY A 72 5.83 -14.12 2.77
CA GLY A 72 6.08 -13.29 1.59
C GLY A 72 7.47 -12.62 1.68
N PRO A 73 8.00 -12.07 0.59
CA PRO A 73 9.35 -11.51 0.62
C PRO A 73 9.58 -10.43 1.69
N ILE A 74 8.52 -9.69 2.02
CA ILE A 74 8.49 -8.75 3.15
C ILE A 74 8.65 -9.48 4.49
N ASP A 75 7.83 -10.50 4.73
CA ASP A 75 7.88 -11.31 5.95
C ASP A 75 9.22 -12.03 6.11
N ALA A 76 9.79 -12.55 5.01
CA ALA A 76 11.12 -13.15 4.99
C ALA A 76 12.21 -12.16 5.41
N MET A 77 12.11 -10.90 4.99
CA MET A 77 13.02 -9.84 5.43
C MET A 77 12.83 -9.45 6.90
N LEU A 78 11.58 -9.42 7.40
CA LEU A 78 11.33 -9.18 8.82
C LEU A 78 11.98 -10.28 9.68
N ILE A 79 11.91 -11.54 9.24
CA ILE A 79 12.57 -12.67 9.91
C ILE A 79 14.09 -12.55 9.82
N GLU A 80 14.65 -12.28 8.63
CA GLU A 80 16.11 -12.20 8.39
C GLU A 80 16.80 -11.17 9.30
N TYR A 81 16.16 -10.02 9.52
CA TYR A 81 16.70 -8.94 10.35
C TYR A 81 16.12 -8.90 11.77
N ALA A 82 15.35 -9.92 12.16
CA ALA A 82 14.65 -10.01 13.45
C ALA A 82 13.90 -8.71 13.81
N LEU A 83 13.15 -8.20 12.83
CA LEU A 83 12.34 -7.00 12.93
C LEU A 83 10.93 -7.37 13.40
N SER A 84 10.40 -6.61 14.36
CA SER A 84 8.96 -6.60 14.61
C SER A 84 8.21 -5.94 13.44
N SER A 85 6.90 -6.18 13.32
CA SER A 85 6.09 -5.46 12.33
C SER A 85 6.16 -3.93 12.51
N GLU A 86 6.22 -3.45 13.76
CA GLU A 86 6.38 -2.02 14.07
C GLU A 86 7.74 -1.49 13.61
N GLU A 87 8.82 -2.26 13.81
CA GLU A 87 10.15 -1.91 13.32
C GLU A 87 10.20 -1.92 11.79
N GLY A 88 9.54 -2.87 11.14
CA GLY A 88 9.39 -2.90 9.68
C GLY A 88 8.71 -1.66 9.13
N ILE A 89 7.58 -1.25 9.73
CA ILE A 89 6.86 -0.05 9.29
C ILE A 89 7.69 1.21 9.52
N ALA A 90 8.34 1.31 10.67
CA ALA A 90 9.17 2.44 11.02
C ALA A 90 10.38 2.58 10.07
N LEU A 91 11.01 1.45 9.74
CA LEU A 91 12.10 1.36 8.79
C LEU A 91 11.67 1.77 7.38
N MET A 92 10.43 1.46 7.00
CA MET A 92 9.88 1.87 5.70
C MET A 92 9.60 3.35 5.58
N CYS A 93 9.09 3.97 6.64
CA CYS A 93 8.92 5.41 6.69
C CYS A 93 10.27 6.13 6.59
N LEU A 94 11.29 5.62 7.28
CA LEU A 94 12.66 6.12 7.14
C LEU A 94 13.19 5.92 5.71
N GLY A 95 12.92 4.76 5.11
CA GLY A 95 13.35 4.43 3.75
C GLY A 95 12.84 5.41 2.71
N GLU A 96 11.57 5.81 2.78
CA GLU A 96 11.00 6.79 1.86
C GLU A 96 11.76 8.13 1.91
N ALA A 97 12.08 8.61 3.12
CA ALA A 97 12.83 9.85 3.30
C ALA A 97 14.27 9.73 2.78
N LEU A 98 14.94 8.59 3.02
CA LEU A 98 16.32 8.38 2.57
C LEU A 98 16.44 8.24 1.07
N MET A 99 15.46 7.65 0.39
CA MET A 99 15.49 7.46 -1.07
C MET A 99 15.36 8.76 -1.86
N ARG A 100 14.79 9.81 -1.26
CA ARG A 100 14.77 11.15 -1.88
C ARG A 100 16.16 11.81 -1.90
N ILE A 101 17.13 11.27 -1.16
CA ILE A 101 18.50 11.77 -1.06
C ILE A 101 19.43 10.82 -1.81
N PRO A 102 20.00 11.20 -2.96
CA PRO A 102 20.86 10.31 -3.74
C PRO A 102 22.25 10.08 -3.12
N ASP A 103 22.73 11.00 -2.29
CA ASP A 103 24.08 10.97 -1.69
C ASP A 103 24.09 10.19 -0.36
N PRO A 104 24.86 9.08 -0.26
CA PRO A 104 24.96 8.27 0.95
C PRO A 104 25.50 9.02 2.17
N GLN A 105 26.39 9.99 1.99
CA GLN A 105 26.94 10.78 3.11
C GLN A 105 25.85 11.70 3.68
N LYS A 106 25.01 12.30 2.82
CA LYS A 106 23.86 13.10 3.25
C LYS A 106 22.76 12.26 3.88
N GLN A 107 22.57 11.02 3.44
CA GLN A 107 21.68 10.06 4.10
C GLN A 107 22.15 9.78 5.54
N ASP A 108 23.45 9.51 5.75
CA ASP A 108 24.01 9.25 7.07
C ASP A 108 23.95 10.48 7.98
N LEU A 109 24.17 11.67 7.42
CA LEU A 109 23.97 12.94 8.13
C LEU A 109 22.51 13.13 8.55
N LEU A 110 21.54 12.82 7.69
CA LEU A 110 20.12 12.89 8.03
C LEU A 110 19.77 11.94 9.18
N ILE A 111 20.24 10.69 9.12
CA ILE A 111 20.02 9.69 10.18
C ILE A 111 20.60 10.19 11.51
N LYS A 112 21.82 10.72 11.48
CA LYS A 112 22.49 11.27 12.67
C LYS A 112 21.78 12.51 13.22
N GLU A 113 21.42 13.45 12.36
CA GLU A 113 20.81 14.72 12.76
C GLU A 113 19.37 14.53 13.26
N LYS A 114 18.56 13.71 12.58
CA LYS A 114 17.12 13.61 12.84
C LYS A 114 16.74 12.53 13.85
N ILE A 115 17.52 11.45 13.94
CA ILE A 115 17.13 10.29 14.73
C ILE A 115 18.01 10.10 15.97
N LEU A 116 19.32 10.35 15.85
CA LEU A 116 20.27 10.19 16.96
C LEU A 116 20.38 11.43 17.86
N SER A 117 19.99 12.63 17.40
CA SER A 117 19.95 13.81 18.26
C SER A 117 18.75 13.77 19.22
N SER A 118 18.96 14.10 20.50
CA SER A 118 17.91 14.07 21.53
C SER A 118 16.95 15.27 21.47
N ASN A 119 17.15 16.20 20.54
CA ASN A 119 16.41 17.47 20.47
C ASN A 119 15.19 17.45 19.53
N TRP A 120 14.83 16.29 18.98
CA TRP A 120 13.68 16.15 18.07
C TRP A 120 12.33 16.34 18.75
N GLU A 121 12.18 15.90 20.01
CA GLU A 121 10.95 16.06 20.80
C GLU A 121 10.52 17.53 20.92
N ASN A 122 11.47 18.46 20.91
CA ASN A 122 11.21 19.91 20.97
C ASN A 122 10.92 20.57 19.61
N ARG A 123 10.94 19.81 18.50
CA ARG A 123 10.74 20.33 17.12
C ARG A 123 9.68 19.57 16.31
N SER A 124 8.91 18.69 16.95
CA SER A 124 7.87 17.84 16.32
C SER A 124 6.80 18.63 15.54
N GLY A 125 6.57 19.90 15.87
CA GLY A 125 5.55 20.73 15.21
C GLY A 125 5.88 21.24 13.80
N LYS A 126 7.07 21.00 13.22
CA LYS A 126 7.49 21.66 11.96
C LYS A 126 8.03 20.76 10.84
N SER A 127 7.99 19.45 10.98
CA SER A 127 8.57 18.55 9.97
C SER A 127 7.71 17.31 9.72
N GLY A 128 6.48 17.53 9.25
CA GLY A 128 5.54 16.49 8.81
C GLY A 128 5.95 15.75 7.52
N MET A 129 7.25 15.64 7.24
CA MET A 129 7.78 15.14 5.98
C MET A 129 8.43 13.75 6.10
N MET A 130 8.47 13.15 7.30
CA MET A 130 9.11 11.85 7.53
C MET A 130 8.12 10.68 7.68
N LEU A 131 6.81 10.95 7.75
CA LEU A 131 5.77 9.96 8.05
C LEU A 131 4.54 10.09 7.13
N ALA A 132 4.68 10.75 5.97
CA ALA A 132 3.57 11.07 5.07
C ALA A 132 2.73 9.85 4.66
N ASN A 133 3.28 8.64 4.75
CA ASN A 133 2.59 7.41 4.37
C ASN A 133 2.65 6.26 5.38
N ALA A 134 2.81 6.56 6.69
CA ALA A 134 2.87 5.54 7.73
C ALA A 134 1.63 4.62 7.77
N ALA A 135 0.46 5.15 7.39
CA ALA A 135 -0.77 4.38 7.29
C ALA A 135 -0.73 3.31 6.19
N ALA A 136 -0.19 3.63 5.00
CA ALA A 136 -0.05 2.66 3.92
C ALA A 136 0.94 1.55 4.29
N TRP A 137 2.07 1.91 4.92
CA TRP A 137 3.04 0.93 5.39
C TRP A 137 2.49 0.07 6.54
N GLY A 138 1.72 0.67 7.45
CA GLY A 138 1.04 -0.02 8.54
C GLY A 138 0.08 -1.10 8.03
N LEU A 139 -0.75 -0.74 7.04
CA LEU A 139 -1.67 -1.68 6.40
C LEU A 139 -0.90 -2.80 5.67
N LEU A 140 0.13 -2.45 4.91
CA LEU A 140 0.89 -3.41 4.11
C LEU A 140 1.64 -4.44 4.98
N VAL A 141 2.26 -4.00 6.07
CA VAL A 141 3.14 -4.84 6.89
C VAL A 141 2.38 -5.56 8.01
N SER A 142 1.34 -4.93 8.57
CA SER A 142 0.65 -5.46 9.76
C SER A 142 -0.88 -5.61 9.60
N GLY A 143 -1.46 -5.10 8.51
CA GLY A 143 -2.91 -5.02 8.33
C GLY A 143 -3.61 -4.04 9.29
N LYS A 144 -2.84 -3.23 10.05
CA LYS A 144 -3.36 -2.32 11.09
C LYS A 144 -2.84 -0.90 10.88
N LEU A 145 -3.66 0.10 11.23
CA LEU A 145 -3.20 1.48 11.33
C LEU A 145 -2.30 1.65 12.55
N LEU A 146 -1.17 2.33 12.38
CA LEU A 146 -0.31 2.73 13.49
C LEU A 146 -0.89 3.92 14.24
N LYS A 147 -0.60 3.97 15.55
CA LYS A 147 -1.32 4.83 16.47
C LYS A 147 -0.78 6.26 16.59
N ASP A 148 0.53 6.52 16.45
CA ASP A 148 1.08 7.90 16.52
C ASP A 148 2.54 7.99 16.03
N GLU A 149 2.97 9.20 15.63
CA GLU A 149 4.32 9.50 15.10
C GLU A 149 5.44 9.23 16.13
N GLU A 150 5.22 9.56 17.41
CA GLU A 150 6.22 9.37 18.49
C GLU A 150 6.61 7.90 18.68
N SER A 151 5.65 6.99 18.52
CA SER A 151 5.88 5.54 18.60
C SER A 151 6.85 5.07 17.51
N ILE A 152 6.70 5.60 16.29
CA ILE A 152 7.56 5.25 15.15
C ILE A 152 9.01 5.70 15.39
N PHE A 153 9.20 6.91 15.94
CA PHE A 153 10.53 7.44 16.25
C PHE A 153 11.23 6.67 17.37
N THR A 154 10.52 6.33 18.44
CA THR A 154 11.10 5.55 19.54
C THR A 154 11.52 4.16 19.06
N THR A 155 10.73 3.55 18.19
CA THR A 155 11.06 2.28 17.51
C THR A 155 12.28 2.43 16.60
N LEU A 156 12.37 3.47 15.78
CA LEU A 156 13.56 3.74 14.95
C LEU A 156 14.83 3.96 15.78
N ARG A 157 14.75 4.70 16.89
CA ARG A 157 15.90 4.90 17.80
C ARG A 157 16.38 3.58 18.41
N LYS A 158 15.46 2.72 18.85
CA LYS A 158 15.81 1.38 19.38
C LYS A 158 16.45 0.52 18.29
N LEU A 159 15.88 0.54 17.08
CA LEU A 159 16.39 -0.21 15.93
C LEU A 159 17.80 0.27 15.51
N LEU A 160 18.02 1.59 15.46
CA LEU A 160 19.34 2.18 15.19
C LEU A 160 20.39 1.83 16.22
N LYS A 161 20.02 1.81 17.51
CA LYS A 161 20.94 1.37 18.57
C LYS A 161 21.30 -0.11 18.43
N ARG A 162 20.37 -0.95 17.94
CA ARG A 162 20.57 -2.39 17.78
C ARG A 162 21.37 -2.76 16.53
N LEU A 163 21.05 -2.16 15.38
CA LEU A 163 21.62 -2.55 14.08
C LEU A 163 22.69 -1.58 13.55
N GLY A 164 22.67 -0.32 13.98
CA GLY A 164 23.53 0.74 13.44
C GLY A 164 23.04 1.29 12.09
N ALA A 165 23.43 2.53 11.79
CA ALA A 165 23.03 3.24 10.57
C ALA A 165 23.44 2.53 9.25
N PRO A 166 24.66 1.96 9.12
CA PRO A 166 25.07 1.30 7.87
C PRO A 166 24.24 0.06 7.53
N VAL A 167 23.82 -0.71 8.54
CA VAL A 167 22.97 -1.90 8.38
C VAL A 167 21.58 -1.46 7.96
N ILE A 168 20.99 -0.49 8.65
CA ILE A 168 19.66 0.06 8.34
C ILE A 168 19.56 0.53 6.88
N ARG A 169 20.59 1.21 6.35
CA ARG A 169 20.63 1.59 4.94
C ARG A 169 20.57 0.39 4.00
N THR A 170 21.28 -0.67 4.34
CA THR A 170 21.30 -1.91 3.54
C THR A 170 19.95 -2.60 3.59
N VAL A 171 19.33 -2.70 4.77
CA VAL A 171 18.00 -3.30 4.94
C VAL A 171 16.95 -2.51 4.16
N ILE A 172 16.92 -1.19 4.29
CA ILE A 172 16.00 -0.29 3.56
C ILE A 172 16.12 -0.49 2.05
N LYS A 173 17.34 -0.46 1.50
CA LYS A 173 17.56 -0.63 0.06
C LYS A 173 17.07 -1.98 -0.44
N ARG A 174 17.32 -3.04 0.33
CA ARG A 174 16.88 -4.40 -0.03
C ARG A 174 15.36 -4.54 0.05
N PHE A 175 14.74 -3.94 1.07
CA PHE A 175 13.30 -4.00 1.27
C PHE A 175 12.55 -3.24 0.18
N LEU A 176 13.02 -2.04 -0.17
CA LEU A 176 12.47 -1.25 -1.27
C LEU A 176 12.59 -1.96 -2.62
N ARG A 177 13.72 -2.64 -2.89
CA ARG A 177 13.86 -3.44 -4.10
C ARG A 177 12.86 -4.59 -4.13
N GLN A 178 12.68 -5.26 -2.99
CA GLN A 178 11.74 -6.37 -2.89
C GLN A 178 10.28 -5.92 -3.06
N LEU A 179 9.93 -4.76 -2.50
CA LEU A 179 8.64 -4.12 -2.70
C LEU A 179 8.42 -3.68 -4.13
N ALA A 180 9.41 -3.04 -4.75
CA ALA A 180 9.33 -2.63 -6.15
C ALA A 180 9.00 -3.85 -7.02
N ASN A 181 9.65 -4.99 -6.81
CA ASN A 181 9.34 -6.22 -7.55
C ASN A 181 7.92 -6.77 -7.31
N GLN A 182 7.26 -6.44 -6.19
CA GLN A 182 5.88 -6.86 -5.91
C GLN A 182 4.82 -5.91 -6.47
N PHE A 183 5.11 -4.61 -6.51
CA PHE A 183 4.14 -3.57 -6.87
C PHE A 183 4.39 -2.92 -8.23
N ILE A 184 5.61 -3.03 -8.74
CA ILE A 184 6.08 -2.39 -9.97
C ILE A 184 6.59 -3.49 -10.90
N LEU A 185 5.85 -3.74 -11.97
CA LEU A 185 6.24 -4.71 -13.00
C LEU A 185 7.51 -4.30 -13.77
N GLY A 186 7.85 -3.01 -13.80
CA GLY A 186 9.08 -2.47 -14.38
C GLY A 186 9.15 -0.96 -14.19
N GLU A 187 10.35 -0.38 -14.16
CA GLU A 187 10.55 1.07 -13.99
C GLU A 187 10.03 1.85 -15.21
N THR A 188 10.04 1.19 -16.38
CA THR A 188 9.50 1.71 -17.63
C THR A 188 8.40 0.80 -18.17
N ILE A 189 7.52 1.34 -19.02
CA ILE A 189 6.47 0.54 -19.67
C ILE A 189 7.04 -0.61 -20.50
N GLN A 190 8.21 -0.41 -21.12
CA GLN A 190 8.90 -1.44 -21.91
C GLN A 190 9.37 -2.59 -21.02
N GLU A 191 9.93 -2.27 -19.85
CA GLU A 191 10.35 -3.26 -18.86
C GLU A 191 9.14 -4.01 -18.27
N ALA A 192 8.07 -3.29 -17.93
CA ALA A 192 6.84 -3.89 -17.43
C ALA A 192 6.24 -4.87 -18.45
N LEU A 193 6.19 -4.51 -19.74
CA LEU A 193 5.72 -5.38 -20.82
C LEU A 193 6.61 -6.63 -21.00
N LYS A 194 7.93 -6.49 -20.82
CA LYS A 194 8.86 -7.62 -20.89
C LYS A 194 8.62 -8.59 -19.73
N ASN A 195 8.47 -8.08 -18.51
CA ASN A 195 8.26 -8.89 -17.32
C ASN A 195 6.87 -9.53 -17.30
N ALA A 196 5.85 -8.85 -17.82
CA ALA A 196 4.49 -9.39 -17.94
C ALA A 196 4.40 -10.58 -18.90
N ARG A 197 5.27 -10.67 -19.92
CA ARG A 197 5.32 -11.82 -20.83
C ARG A 197 5.91 -13.09 -20.20
N ALA A 198 6.57 -12.95 -19.05
CA ALA A 198 7.19 -14.06 -18.33
C ALA A 198 6.30 -14.61 -17.19
N LEU A 199 5.14 -13.98 -16.93
CA LEU A 199 4.09 -14.46 -16.02
C LEU A 199 3.13 -15.39 -16.76
#